data_AF-A0A950JHC2-F1
#
_entry.id   AF-A0A950JHC2-F1
#
_cell.length_a   1.000
_cell.length_b   1.000
_cell.length_c   1.000
_cell.angle_alpha   90.00
_cell.angle_beta   90.00
_cell.angle_gamma   90.00
#
_symmetry.space_group_name_H-M   'P 1'
#
loop_
_entity.id
_entity.type
_entity.pdbx_description
1 polymer ?
#
loop_
_entity_poly.entity_id
_entity_poly.type
_entity_poly.pdbx_seq_one_letter_code
_entity_poly.pdbx_strand_id
1 'polypeptide(L)'
;WGTFTDPWTTQPQPKCGFVVVGSEGTISSYDYESHVGVQTRSDPAIRQVPVDELKAPFRKPVEYVLHCKEHNAPFEGPLDPALCRTAQRIVDTAALSARERRTLALLP
;
A
#
# COMPACT_ATOMS: atom_id res chain seq x y z
N TRP A 1 -5.95 -11.06 -5.93
CA TRP A 1 -5.83 -11.10 -4.47
C TRP A 1 -6.59 -12.31 -3.98
N GLY A 2 -5.93 -13.47 -3.87
CA GLY A 2 -6.60 -14.74 -3.51
C GLY A 2 -7.01 -14.83 -2.03
N THR A 3 -7.48 -13.72 -1.45
CA THR A 3 -7.99 -13.67 -0.08
C THR A 3 -9.38 -14.31 -0.04
N PHE A 4 -9.70 -14.97 1.08
CA PHE A 4 -10.99 -15.63 1.24
C PHE A 4 -12.16 -14.63 1.31
N THR A 5 -11.93 -13.46 1.91
CA THR A 5 -12.87 -12.34 1.99
C THR A 5 -12.33 -11.12 1.25
N ASP A 6 -13.23 -10.20 0.92
CA ASP A 6 -12.88 -8.90 0.34
C ASP A 6 -12.10 -8.07 1.37
N PRO A 7 -10.80 -7.78 1.14
CA PRO A 7 -9.97 -7.07 2.10
C PRO A 7 -10.40 -5.62 2.34
N TRP A 8 -11.20 -5.05 1.42
CA TRP A 8 -11.69 -3.67 1.53
C TRP A 8 -12.92 -3.54 2.43
N THR A 9 -13.54 -4.66 2.81
CA THR A 9 -14.73 -4.69 3.68
C THR A 9 -14.50 -5.48 4.95
N THR A 10 -13.67 -6.53 4.90
CA THR A 10 -13.34 -7.37 6.05
C THR A 10 -11.87 -7.76 6.01
N GLN A 11 -11.17 -7.52 7.11
CA GLN A 11 -9.78 -7.95 7.27
C GLN A 11 -9.66 -9.46 7.02
N PRO A 12 -8.93 -9.91 5.98
CA PRO A 12 -8.88 -11.32 5.64
C PRO A 12 -7.93 -12.09 6.56
N GLN A 13 -7.93 -13.42 6.42
CA GLN A 13 -6.93 -14.31 7.02
C GLN A 13 -6.11 -14.98 5.90
N PRO A 14 -4.78 -14.78 5.84
CA PRO A 14 -3.98 -13.89 6.68
C PRO A 14 -4.32 -12.41 6.44
N LYS A 15 -3.99 -11.57 7.43
CA LYS A 15 -4.26 -10.13 7.40
C LYS A 15 -3.56 -9.45 6.22
N CYS A 16 -4.28 -8.60 5.49
CA CYS A 16 -3.74 -7.63 4.55
C CYS A 16 -3.24 -6.35 5.26
N GLY A 17 -2.25 -5.70 4.66
CA GLY A 17 -1.53 -4.57 5.23
C GLY A 17 -0.04 -4.65 4.90
N PHE A 18 0.79 -4.03 5.73
CA PHE A 18 2.24 -4.08 5.58
C PHE A 18 2.96 -4.44 6.88
N VAL A 19 4.14 -5.02 6.71
CA VAL A 19 5.18 -5.16 7.74
C VAL A 19 6.49 -4.75 7.09
N VAL A 20 7.21 -3.83 7.70
CA VAL A 20 8.55 -3.42 7.28
C VAL A 20 9.52 -3.77 8.39
N VAL A 21 10.56 -4.53 8.04
CA VAL A 21 11.63 -4.95 8.95
C VAL A 21 12.90 -4.19 8.58
N GLY A 22 13.35 -3.33 9.48
CA GLY A 22 14.59 -2.57 9.36
C GLY A 22 15.69 -3.12 10.27
N SER A 23 16.89 -2.54 10.18
CA SER A 23 18.01 -2.92 11.04
C SER A 23 17.81 -2.54 12.52
N GLU A 24 17.02 -1.50 12.79
CA GLU A 24 16.82 -0.92 14.13
C GLU A 24 15.44 -1.19 14.73
N GLY A 25 14.56 -1.88 14.01
CA GLY A 25 13.19 -2.08 14.44
C GLY A 25 12.26 -2.55 13.33
N THR A 26 10.98 -2.62 13.66
CA THR A 26 9.91 -3.02 12.75
C THR A 26 8.75 -2.04 12.85
N ILE A 27 8.04 -1.87 11.73
CA ILE A 27 6.73 -1.22 11.73
C ILE A 27 5.72 -2.11 11.02
N SER A 28 4.47 -2.08 11.48
CA SER A 28 3.37 -2.78 10.82
C SER A 28 2.09 -1.97 10.90
N SER A 29 1.26 -2.09 9.89
CA SER A 29 -0.13 -1.64 9.92
C SER A 29 -0.94 -2.61 9.08
N TYR A 30 -1.99 -3.16 9.68
CA TYR A 30 -2.99 -3.90 8.90
C TYR A 30 -4.02 -2.94 8.31
N ASP A 31 -4.70 -3.38 7.24
CA ASP A 31 -5.65 -2.52 6.53
C ASP A 31 -6.69 -1.93 7.51
N TYR A 32 -6.90 -0.61 7.40
CA TYR A 32 -7.80 0.19 8.23
C TYR A 32 -7.48 0.26 9.74
N GLU A 33 -6.31 -0.19 10.20
CA GLU A 33 -5.93 0.03 11.61
C GLU A 33 -5.81 1.53 11.95
N SER A 34 -6.25 1.87 13.16
CA SER A 34 -6.18 3.24 13.70
C SER A 34 -4.80 3.64 14.20
N HIS A 35 -3.79 2.77 14.02
CA HIS A 35 -2.44 2.97 14.51
C HIS A 35 -1.44 2.18 13.66
N VAL A 36 -0.19 2.62 13.70
CA VAL A 36 0.98 1.86 13.26
C VAL A 36 1.62 1.24 14.50
N GLY A 37 1.86 -0.07 14.48
CA GLY A 37 2.67 -0.75 15.48
C GLY A 37 4.14 -0.49 15.21
N VAL A 38 4.88 -0.04 16.23
CA VAL A 38 6.31 0.26 16.15
C VAL A 38 7.05 -0.53 17.23
N GLN A 39 8.14 -1.20 16.83
CA GLN A 39 9.09 -1.82 17.76
C GLN A 39 10.50 -1.33 17.42
N THR A 40 11.33 -1.15 18.43
CA THR A 40 12.76 -0.82 18.24
C THR A 40 13.63 -1.76 19.06
N ARG A 41 14.95 -1.72 18.85
CA ARG A 41 15.89 -2.48 19.70
C ARG A 41 15.87 -2.03 21.16
N SER A 42 15.70 -0.73 21.40
CA SER A 42 15.67 -0.15 22.74
C SER A 42 14.32 -0.34 23.43
N ASP A 43 13.24 -0.48 22.67
CA ASP A 43 11.90 -0.77 23.16
C ASP A 43 11.26 -1.90 22.33
N PRO A 44 11.50 -3.17 22.72
CA PRO A 44 11.00 -4.33 21.97
C PRO A 44 9.48 -4.53 22.03
N ALA A 45 8.78 -3.85 22.92
CA ALA A 45 7.32 -3.94 23.00
C ALA A 45 6.67 -3.23 21.81
N ILE A 46 5.51 -3.71 21.34
CA ILE A 46 4.77 -3.03 20.28
C ILE A 46 4.16 -1.76 20.87
N ARG A 47 4.68 -0.61 20.47
CA ARG A 47 4.09 0.68 20.74
C ARG A 47 3.14 1.04 19.60
N GLN A 48 1.89 1.35 19.93
CA GLN A 48 0.91 1.84 18.98
C GLN A 48 1.08 3.36 18.80
N VAL A 49 1.29 3.80 17.57
CA VAL A 49 1.32 5.21 17.18
C VAL A 49 0.05 5.50 16.38
N PRO A 50 -0.85 6.41 16.82
CA PRO A 50 -2.09 6.67 16.12
C PRO A 50 -1.84 7.22 14.71
N VAL A 51 -2.69 6.85 13.76
CA VAL A 51 -2.67 7.43 12.40
C VAL A 51 -3.49 8.71 12.33
N ASP A 52 -3.14 9.58 11.39
CA ASP A 52 -3.91 10.79 11.10
C ASP A 52 -5.16 10.48 10.27
N GLU A 53 -6.22 11.24 10.48
CA GLU A 53 -7.40 11.21 9.63
C GLU A 53 -7.11 11.93 8.30
N LEU A 54 -7.33 11.23 7.19
CA LEU A 54 -7.18 11.83 5.86
C LEU A 54 -8.27 12.88 5.61
N LYS A 55 -7.85 14.07 5.21
CA LYS A 55 -8.75 15.21 4.93
C LYS A 55 -8.96 15.41 3.44
N ALA A 56 -10.05 16.09 3.08
CA ALA A 56 -10.24 16.61 1.74
C ALA A 56 -9.03 17.44 1.29
N PRO A 57 -8.56 17.34 0.03
CA PRO A 57 -9.07 16.48 -1.05
C PRO A 57 -8.48 15.05 -1.09
N PHE A 58 -7.61 14.69 -0.14
CA PHE A 58 -6.81 13.46 -0.18
C PHE A 58 -7.49 12.23 0.45
N ARG A 59 -8.65 12.39 1.06
CA ARG A 59 -9.37 11.29 1.73
C ARG A 59 -9.82 10.18 0.78
N LYS A 60 -10.05 10.48 -0.50
CA LYS A 60 -10.53 9.51 -1.50
C LYS A 60 -9.94 9.81 -2.89
N PRO A 61 -9.67 8.77 -3.71
CA PRO A 61 -9.10 8.95 -5.05
C PRO A 61 -9.91 9.87 -5.98
N VAL A 62 -11.25 9.71 -6.01
CA VAL A 62 -12.13 10.50 -6.90
C VAL A 62 -12.05 11.99 -6.57
N GLU A 63 -12.02 12.33 -5.29
CA GLU A 63 -11.95 13.72 -4.84
C GLU A 63 -10.61 14.36 -5.17
N TYR A 64 -9.52 13.63 -4.99
CA TYR A 64 -8.20 14.09 -5.40
C TYR A 64 -8.16 14.36 -6.92
N VAL A 65 -8.73 13.45 -7.74
CA VAL A 65 -8.80 13.65 -9.19
C VAL A 65 -9.58 14.90 -9.57
N LEU A 66 -10.75 15.12 -8.94
CA LEU A 66 -11.56 16.33 -9.17
C LEU A 66 -10.78 17.59 -8.77
N HIS A 67 -10.12 17.58 -7.61
CA HIS A 67 -9.30 18.69 -7.13
C HIS A 67 -8.17 19.03 -8.12
N CYS A 68 -7.39 18.05 -8.56
CA CYS A 68 -6.32 18.27 -9.54
C CYS A 68 -6.86 18.84 -10.85
N LYS A 69 -8.01 18.34 -11.34
CA LYS A 69 -8.65 18.84 -12.56
C LYS A 69 -9.11 20.29 -12.42
N GLU A 70 -9.74 20.65 -11.31
CA GLU A 70 -10.19 22.02 -11.03
C GLU A 70 -9.02 23.01 -10.96
N HIS A 71 -7.89 22.58 -10.43
CA HIS A 71 -6.71 23.43 -10.22
C HIS A 71 -5.67 23.31 -11.33
N ASN A 72 -5.95 22.51 -12.38
CA ASN A 72 -5.01 22.17 -13.45
C ASN A 72 -3.65 21.69 -12.92
N ALA A 73 -3.68 20.88 -11.86
CA ALA A 73 -2.50 20.28 -11.24
C ALA A 73 -2.24 18.88 -11.81
N PRO A 74 -0.96 18.44 -11.86
CA PRO A 74 -0.65 17.05 -12.19
C PRO A 74 -1.22 16.08 -11.14
N PHE A 75 -1.43 14.82 -11.55
CA PHE A 75 -1.70 13.74 -10.61
C PHE A 75 -0.37 13.20 -10.06
N GLU A 76 -0.31 13.07 -8.74
CA GLU A 76 0.86 12.60 -8.01
C GLU A 76 0.50 11.42 -7.10
N GLY A 77 1.52 10.86 -6.43
CA GLY A 77 1.33 9.80 -5.44
C GLY A 77 0.70 8.55 -6.07
N PRO A 78 -0.26 7.89 -5.39
CA PRO A 78 -0.86 6.64 -5.86
C PRO A 78 -1.57 6.71 -7.22
N LEU A 79 -1.88 7.92 -7.72
CA LEU A 79 -2.57 8.16 -8.98
C LEU A 79 -1.67 8.74 -10.08
N ASP A 80 -0.37 8.91 -9.83
CA ASP A 80 0.61 9.29 -10.87
C ASP A 80 0.62 8.24 -12.00
N PRO A 81 0.36 8.62 -13.27
CA PRO A 81 0.39 7.70 -14.40
C PRO A 81 1.70 6.91 -14.57
N ALA A 82 2.85 7.52 -14.26
CA ALA A 82 4.14 6.84 -14.37
C ALA A 82 4.29 5.74 -13.30
N LEU A 83 3.83 6.01 -12.07
CA LEU A 83 3.74 5.03 -11.00
C LEU A 83 2.75 3.92 -11.36
N CYS A 84 1.54 4.27 -11.82
CA CYS A 84 0.51 3.29 -12.21
C CYS A 84 1.02 2.34 -13.30
N ARG A 85 1.76 2.86 -14.29
CA ARG A 85 2.39 2.02 -15.33
C ARG A 85 3.39 1.04 -14.72
N THR A 86 4.21 1.49 -13.77
CA THR A 86 5.18 0.62 -13.08
C THR A 86 4.47 -0.47 -12.27
N ALA A 87 3.39 -0.11 -11.55
CA ALA A 87 2.59 -1.08 -10.81
C ALA A 87 1.96 -2.14 -11.73
N GLN A 88 1.43 -1.73 -12.89
CA GLN A 88 0.90 -2.67 -13.89
C GLN A 88 1.97 -3.64 -14.39
N ARG A 89 3.18 -3.14 -14.69
CA ARG A 89 4.32 -3.97 -15.10
C ARG A 89 4.68 -5.02 -14.05
N ILE A 90 4.57 -4.71 -12.76
CA ILE A 90 4.78 -5.68 -11.69
C ILE A 90 3.73 -6.79 -11.75
N VAL A 91 2.45 -6.45 -11.92
CA VAL A 91 1.36 -7.42 -12.04
C VAL A 91 1.55 -8.34 -13.25
N ASP A 92 1.87 -7.78 -14.41
CA ASP A 92 2.09 -8.53 -15.65
C ASP A 92 3.33 -9.44 -15.52
N THR A 93 4.41 -8.94 -14.92
CA THR A 93 5.63 -9.71 -14.66
C THR A 93 5.34 -10.87 -13.70
N ALA A 94 4.55 -10.65 -12.66
CA ALA A 94 4.16 -11.69 -11.71
C ALA A 94 3.31 -12.78 -12.38
N ALA A 95 2.36 -12.39 -13.25
CA ALA A 95 1.55 -13.34 -14.01
C ALA A 95 2.42 -14.20 -14.95
N LEU A 96 3.40 -13.61 -15.63
CA LEU A 96 4.34 -14.35 -16.48
C LEU A 96 5.27 -15.25 -15.65
N SER A 97 5.81 -14.73 -14.55
CA SER A 97 6.67 -15.47 -13.62
C SER A 97 5.97 -16.73 -13.07
N ALA A 98 4.69 -16.63 -12.73
CA ALA A 98 3.89 -17.77 -12.29
C ALA A 98 3.74 -18.85 -13.38
N ARG A 99 3.58 -18.44 -14.65
CA ARG A 99 3.49 -19.37 -15.79
C ARG A 99 4.82 -20.05 -16.07
N GLU A 100 5.92 -19.30 -16.01
CA GLU A 100 7.28 -19.80 -16.29
C GLU A 100 7.95 -20.49 -15.10
N ARG A 101 7.37 -20.38 -13.89
CA ARG A 101 7.89 -20.95 -12.64
C ARG A 101 9.32 -20.51 -12.32
N ARG A 102 9.65 -19.26 -12.63
CA ARG A 102 10.94 -18.64 -12.34
C ARG A 102 10.80 -17.15 -12.10
N THR A 103 11.73 -16.56 -11.37
CA THR A 103 11.81 -15.10 -11.19
C THR A 103 12.18 -14.43 -12.52
N LEU A 104 11.54 -13.30 -12.79
CA LEU A 104 11.75 -12.48 -13.99
C LEU A 104 12.18 -11.07 -13.60
N ALA A 105 12.94 -10.43 -14.48
CA ALA A 105 13.12 -8.99 -14.42
C ALA A 105 11.78 -8.29 -14.76
N LEU A 106 11.62 -7.06 -14.28
CA LEU A 106 10.44 -6.25 -14.57
C LEU A 106 10.31 -6.05 -16.09
N LEU A 107 9.15 -6.39 -16.64
CA LEU A 107 8.81 -6.13 -18.04
C LEU A 107 8.96 -4.64 -18.39
N PRO A 108 9.26 -4.24 -19.63
CA PRO A 108 9.43 -2.83 -20.03
C PRO A 108 8.16 -1.96 -19.94
#